data_AF-A0A813GFD5-F1
#
_entry.id   AF-A0A813GFD5-F1
#
_cell.length_a   1.000
_cell.length_b   1.000
_cell.length_c   1.000
_cell.angle_alpha   90.00
_cell.angle_beta   90.00
_cell.angle_gamma   90.00
#
_symmetry.space_group_name_H-M   'P 1'
#
loop_
_entity.id
_entity.type
_entity.pdbx_description
1 polymer ?
#
loop_
_entity_poly.entity_id
_entity_poly.type
_entity_poly.pdbx_seq_one_letter_code
_entity_poly.pdbx_strand_id
1 'polypeptide(L)'
;ISSSSAEVSTDPLPLWAHHQRITGPAGYHPSASSAALDAAERFDESEWRSASVTDDHDESGMIYLNPGSVGHPELCPRPCLYVSAGRCENGEQCNFCHYAHSKRPSHLDKRNRALLKELPVSESLFLLIPLLEVKTESLGLGPHAMQHLHGLCVPLQQKRCRALGTLKTAMAGMSLRCLLMALHRVAVAQEDSSACEALGASLEDLRFQVYTRHGIDPSHLGPMSMQDDNQQLQAGLTVAL
;
A
#
# COMPACT_ATOMS: atom_id res chain seq x y z
N ILE A 1 -59.34 15.44 32.95
CA ILE A 1 -59.65 15.76 31.55
C ILE A 1 -58.68 16.86 31.15
N SER A 2 -57.50 16.50 30.65
CA SER A 2 -56.53 17.44 30.09
C SER A 2 -55.88 16.73 28.91
N SER A 3 -56.41 17.01 27.73
CA SER A 3 -55.96 16.47 26.45
C SER A 3 -54.80 17.31 25.94
N SER A 4 -53.62 16.72 25.84
CA SER A 4 -52.42 17.31 25.24
C SER A 4 -52.35 16.84 23.78
N SER A 5 -52.74 17.71 22.86
CA SER A 5 -52.64 17.48 21.42
C SER A 5 -51.20 17.69 20.95
N ALA A 6 -50.61 16.65 20.38
CA ALA A 6 -49.32 16.73 19.69
C ALA A 6 -49.54 17.24 18.26
N GLU A 7 -48.90 18.35 17.92
CA GLU A 7 -48.87 18.88 16.55
C GLU A 7 -47.83 18.11 15.73
N VAL A 8 -48.29 17.45 14.66
CA VAL A 8 -47.46 16.75 13.68
C VAL A 8 -47.01 17.76 12.63
N SER A 9 -45.73 18.14 12.68
CA SER A 9 -45.07 18.93 11.63
C SER A 9 -44.91 18.06 10.37
N THR A 10 -45.46 18.52 9.25
CA THR A 10 -45.29 17.90 7.93
C THR A 10 -44.37 18.80 7.11
N ASP A 11 -43.07 18.51 7.16
CA ASP A 11 -42.11 19.18 6.29
C ASP A 11 -42.23 18.64 4.85
N PRO A 12 -42.31 19.50 3.82
CA PRO A 12 -42.35 19.08 2.43
C PRO A 12 -40.98 18.57 1.97
N LEU A 13 -40.99 17.36 1.41
CA LEU A 13 -39.81 16.73 0.80
C LEU A 13 -39.25 17.56 -0.38
N PRO A 14 -37.91 17.59 -0.57
CA PRO A 14 -37.27 18.40 -1.59
C PRO A 14 -37.45 17.87 -3.03
N LEU A 15 -37.57 18.83 -3.94
CA LEU A 15 -38.00 18.76 -5.34
C LEU A 15 -36.94 18.21 -6.32
N TRP A 16 -36.19 17.16 -5.96
CA TRP A 16 -35.22 16.52 -6.88
C TRP A 16 -35.58 15.06 -7.26
N ALA A 17 -36.72 14.55 -6.79
CA ALA A 17 -37.25 13.25 -7.17
C ALA A 17 -38.00 13.29 -8.51
N HIS A 18 -37.32 13.62 -9.61
CA HIS A 18 -37.85 13.38 -10.96
C HIS A 18 -36.75 13.38 -12.05
N HIS A 19 -35.92 12.33 -12.07
CA HIS A 19 -35.11 12.01 -13.26
C HIS A 19 -35.48 10.64 -13.82
N GLN A 20 -36.48 10.70 -14.70
CA GLN A 20 -36.56 10.10 -16.03
C GLN A 20 -36.11 8.63 -16.22
N ARG A 21 -37.14 7.82 -16.43
CA ARG A 21 -37.11 6.49 -17.05
C ARG A 21 -36.71 6.65 -18.53
N ILE A 22 -35.47 6.32 -18.89
CA ILE A 22 -35.04 6.21 -20.29
C ILE A 22 -35.26 4.76 -20.74
N THR A 23 -36.29 4.53 -21.54
CA THR A 23 -36.44 3.33 -22.37
C THR A 23 -35.66 3.55 -23.67
N GLY A 24 -34.49 2.92 -23.78
CA GLY A 24 -33.72 2.83 -25.03
C GLY A 24 -34.06 1.55 -25.81
N PRO A 25 -34.03 1.57 -27.16
CA PRO A 25 -34.51 0.48 -28.00
C PRO A 25 -33.52 -0.68 -28.10
N ALA A 26 -34.09 -1.87 -28.32
CA ALA A 26 -33.40 -3.08 -28.72
C ALA A 26 -32.69 -2.91 -30.07
N GLY A 27 -31.42 -3.32 -30.13
CA GLY A 27 -30.68 -3.44 -31.38
C GLY A 27 -29.17 -3.28 -31.21
N TYR A 28 -28.48 -4.33 -30.73
CA TYR A 28 -27.04 -4.44 -30.90
C TYR A 28 -26.72 -5.80 -31.55
N HIS A 29 -26.26 -5.72 -32.80
CA HIS A 29 -25.71 -6.81 -33.59
C HIS A 29 -24.25 -7.08 -33.19
N PRO A 30 -23.82 -8.35 -33.00
CA PRO A 30 -22.42 -8.68 -32.85
C PRO A 30 -21.81 -9.03 -34.21
N SER A 31 -21.06 -8.11 -34.83
CA SER A 31 -20.08 -8.48 -35.86
C SER A 31 -19.13 -7.32 -36.17
N ALA A 32 -18.02 -7.23 -35.45
CA ALA A 32 -16.83 -6.52 -35.92
C ALA A 32 -15.57 -7.01 -35.19
N SER A 33 -14.80 -7.82 -35.93
CA SER A 33 -13.34 -7.95 -35.93
C SER A 33 -12.56 -7.94 -34.59
N SER A 34 -12.13 -9.15 -34.23
CA SER A 34 -11.00 -9.52 -33.36
C SER A 34 -9.63 -9.04 -33.91
N ALA A 35 -9.38 -7.73 -34.03
CA ALA A 35 -8.12 -7.26 -34.63
C ALA A 35 -7.52 -5.95 -34.08
N ALA A 36 -7.92 -5.46 -32.91
CA ALA A 36 -7.45 -4.14 -32.43
C ALA A 36 -7.17 -4.04 -30.92
N LEU A 37 -6.46 -5.03 -30.35
CA LEU A 37 -5.91 -4.93 -28.98
C LEU A 37 -4.42 -5.30 -28.87
N ASP A 38 -3.65 -5.25 -29.97
CA ASP A 38 -2.20 -5.55 -29.98
C ASP A 38 -1.33 -4.33 -30.33
N ALA A 39 -1.54 -3.22 -29.62
CA ALA A 39 -0.68 -2.02 -29.73
C ALA A 39 -0.27 -1.48 -28.35
N ALA A 40 -0.08 -2.36 -27.38
CA ALA A 40 0.64 -2.02 -26.16
C ALA A 40 2.14 -2.10 -26.45
N GLU A 41 2.70 -0.93 -26.79
CA GLU A 41 4.05 -0.47 -26.48
C GLU A 41 5.15 -1.54 -26.37
N ARG A 42 5.86 -1.75 -27.48
CA ARG A 42 7.24 -2.24 -27.48
C ARG A 42 8.13 -1.19 -26.81
N PHE A 43 8.19 -1.23 -25.49
CA PHE A 43 9.30 -0.63 -24.75
C PHE A 43 10.52 -1.54 -24.97
N ASP A 44 11.54 -1.02 -25.65
CA ASP A 44 12.73 -1.78 -26.01
C ASP A 44 13.63 -1.99 -24.77
N GLU A 45 13.35 -3.04 -24.00
CA GLU A 45 14.16 -3.48 -22.86
C GLU A 45 15.57 -3.98 -23.25
N SER A 46 15.91 -4.04 -24.55
CA SER A 46 17.20 -4.58 -24.99
C SER A 46 18.38 -3.63 -24.75
N GLU A 47 18.13 -2.32 -24.61
CA GLU A 47 19.20 -1.32 -24.44
C GLU A 47 19.81 -1.30 -23.02
N TRP A 48 19.04 -1.67 -21.99
CA TRP A 48 19.56 -1.77 -20.60
C TRP A 48 20.33 -3.07 -20.32
N ARG A 49 20.21 -4.10 -21.17
CA ARG A 49 20.80 -5.43 -20.92
C ARG A 49 22.29 -5.57 -21.28
N SER A 50 22.91 -4.58 -21.91
CA SER A 50 24.26 -4.74 -22.47
C SER A 50 25.40 -4.21 -21.60
N ALA A 51 25.13 -3.76 -20.37
CA ALA A 51 26.18 -3.58 -19.38
C ALA A 51 26.42 -4.92 -18.64
N SER A 52 27.08 -5.86 -19.33
CA SER A 52 27.67 -7.03 -18.70
C SER A 52 28.83 -6.56 -17.82
N VAL A 53 28.50 -6.28 -16.56
CA VAL A 53 29.46 -6.03 -15.48
C VAL A 53 30.26 -7.32 -15.29
N THR A 54 31.55 -7.26 -15.55
CA THR A 54 32.50 -8.34 -15.25
C THR A 54 32.51 -8.56 -13.74
N ASP A 55 32.06 -9.73 -13.34
CA ASP A 55 31.83 -10.19 -11.96
C ASP A 55 33.16 -10.62 -11.32
N ASP A 56 34.07 -9.65 -11.12
CA ASP A 56 35.34 -9.83 -10.41
C ASP A 56 35.38 -8.92 -9.17
N HIS A 57 34.36 -9.02 -8.30
CA HIS A 57 34.31 -8.30 -7.03
C HIS A 57 34.46 -9.24 -5.83
N ASP A 58 35.70 -9.29 -5.34
CA ASP A 58 36.13 -9.39 -3.94
C ASP A 58 35.08 -9.88 -2.93
N GLU A 59 35.24 -11.15 -2.56
CA GLU A 59 34.51 -11.89 -1.52
C GLU A 59 34.71 -11.36 -0.08
N SER A 60 35.30 -10.18 0.10
CA SER A 60 35.33 -9.49 1.40
C SER A 60 34.15 -8.52 1.54
N GLY A 61 32.94 -9.02 1.30
CA GLY A 61 31.66 -8.33 1.45
C GLY A 61 31.35 -7.97 2.90
N MET A 62 32.08 -7.00 3.46
CA MET A 62 31.67 -6.27 4.66
C MET A 62 30.37 -5.54 4.32
N ILE A 63 29.25 -6.20 4.61
CA ILE A 63 27.92 -5.61 4.55
C ILE A 63 27.87 -4.52 5.62
N TYR A 64 28.07 -3.28 5.19
CA TYR A 64 27.91 -2.10 6.04
C TYR A 64 26.46 -2.01 6.52
N LEU A 65 26.24 -2.37 7.78
CA LEU A 65 24.96 -2.22 8.48
C LEU A 65 24.70 -0.73 8.74
N ASN A 66 24.01 -0.09 7.80
CA ASN A 66 23.45 1.24 8.00
C ASN A 66 22.02 1.14 8.56
N PRO A 67 21.55 2.14 9.32
CA PRO A 67 20.19 2.19 9.85
C PRO A 67 19.11 2.02 8.77
N GLY A 68 19.33 2.57 7.57
CA GLY A 68 18.38 2.47 6.46
C GLY A 68 18.19 1.06 5.91
N SER A 69 19.08 0.13 6.21
CA SER A 69 19.01 -1.25 5.68
C SER A 69 18.29 -2.22 6.62
N VAL A 70 17.94 -1.75 7.82
CA VAL A 70 17.25 -2.54 8.84
C VAL A 70 15.82 -2.83 8.40
N GLY A 71 15.41 -4.08 8.54
CA GLY A 71 14.09 -4.56 8.11
C GLY A 71 13.97 -4.87 6.62
N HIS A 72 15.07 -4.87 5.86
CA HIS A 72 15.05 -5.35 4.48
C HIS A 72 14.64 -6.85 4.43
N PRO A 73 13.81 -7.28 3.45
CA PRO A 73 13.21 -6.51 2.35
C PRO A 73 11.81 -5.95 2.65
N GLU A 74 11.21 -6.28 3.80
CA GLU A 74 9.78 -6.06 4.06
C GLU A 74 9.45 -4.69 4.65
N LEU A 75 10.33 -4.16 5.50
CA LEU A 75 10.13 -2.93 6.29
C LEU A 75 11.16 -1.84 6.01
N CYS A 76 12.23 -2.12 5.26
CA CYS A 76 13.24 -1.12 4.97
C CYS A 76 12.66 0.08 4.19
N PRO A 77 13.22 1.28 4.36
CA PRO A 77 12.94 2.42 3.50
C PRO A 77 13.34 2.13 2.05
N ARG A 78 13.08 3.11 1.17
CA ARG A 78 13.52 3.10 -0.22
C ARG A 78 15.03 2.80 -0.36
N PRO A 79 15.45 2.18 -1.47
CA PRO A 79 16.87 2.01 -1.77
C PRO A 79 17.58 3.36 -1.87
N CYS A 80 18.83 3.39 -1.39
CA CYS A 80 19.74 4.50 -1.59
C CYS A 80 20.08 4.61 -3.08
N LEU A 81 19.84 5.78 -3.67
CA LEU A 81 20.14 6.00 -5.10
C LEU A 81 21.64 6.12 -5.39
N TYR A 82 22.44 6.41 -4.36
CA TYR A 82 23.87 6.67 -4.49
C TYR A 82 24.73 5.43 -4.22
N VAL A 83 24.21 4.42 -3.50
CA VAL A 83 24.97 3.21 -3.16
C VAL A 83 25.30 2.39 -4.40
N SER A 84 24.37 2.26 -5.34
CA SER A 84 24.57 1.50 -6.58
C SER A 84 25.62 2.12 -7.50
N ALA A 85 25.87 3.43 -7.36
CA ALA A 85 26.91 4.16 -8.06
C ALA A 85 28.23 4.26 -7.27
N GLY A 86 28.31 3.71 -6.05
CA GLY A 86 29.46 3.86 -5.17
C GLY A 86 29.71 5.29 -4.68
N ARG A 87 28.67 6.15 -4.67
CA ARG A 87 28.76 7.58 -4.32
C ARG A 87 27.99 7.95 -3.06
N CYS A 88 27.63 6.98 -2.22
CA CYS A 88 26.94 7.29 -0.97
C CYS A 88 27.93 7.84 0.06
N GLU A 89 27.88 9.15 0.32
CA GLU A 89 28.76 9.82 1.29
C GLU A 89 28.33 9.57 2.75
N ASN A 90 27.07 9.20 2.98
CA ASN A 90 26.56 8.94 4.33
C ASN A 90 27.07 7.62 4.94
N GLY A 91 27.56 6.70 4.11
CA GLY A 91 28.13 5.42 4.55
C GLY A 91 27.21 4.67 5.53
N GLU A 92 27.76 4.35 6.71
CA GLU A 92 27.07 3.66 7.81
C GLU A 92 25.93 4.47 8.44
N GLN A 93 25.89 5.79 8.23
CA GLN A 93 24.84 6.66 8.77
C GLN A 93 23.69 6.89 7.76
N CYS A 94 23.72 6.20 6.62
CA CYS A 94 22.67 6.36 5.62
C CYS A 94 21.32 5.83 6.14
N ASN A 95 20.29 6.67 6.01
CA ASN A 95 18.91 6.32 6.36
C ASN A 95 18.14 5.64 5.21
N PHE A 96 18.82 5.34 4.09
CA PHE A 96 18.25 4.60 2.96
C PHE A 96 18.87 3.22 2.85
N CYS A 97 18.11 2.27 2.32
CA CYS A 97 18.56 0.88 2.28
C CYS A 97 19.67 0.68 1.24
N HIS A 98 20.77 0.04 1.64
CA HIS A 98 21.92 -0.25 0.79
C HIS A 98 21.87 -1.64 0.15
N TYR A 99 20.93 -2.50 0.57
CA TYR A 99 20.75 -3.81 -0.03
C TYR A 99 20.13 -3.73 -1.43
N ALA A 100 20.41 -4.74 -2.25
CA ALA A 100 19.78 -4.91 -3.54
C ALA A 100 18.27 -5.11 -3.37
N HIS A 101 17.47 -4.30 -4.03
CA HIS A 101 16.01 -4.47 -4.06
C HIS A 101 15.61 -5.15 -5.37
N SER A 102 14.55 -5.95 -5.32
CA SER A 102 13.90 -6.42 -6.54
C SER A 102 13.53 -5.21 -7.41
N LYS A 103 13.68 -5.37 -8.73
CA LYS A 103 13.42 -4.30 -9.70
C LYS A 103 11.92 -3.97 -9.67
N ARG A 104 11.59 -2.95 -8.88
CA ARG A 104 10.27 -2.36 -8.59
C ARG A 104 9.36 -3.25 -7.72
N PRO A 105 8.88 -2.74 -6.57
CA PRO A 105 7.77 -3.37 -5.86
C PRO A 105 6.58 -3.56 -6.80
N SER A 106 5.85 -4.66 -6.61
CA SER A 106 4.60 -4.90 -7.34
C SER A 106 3.68 -3.68 -7.16
N HIS A 107 3.54 -2.89 -8.23
CA HIS A 107 2.64 -1.75 -8.22
C HIS A 107 1.25 -2.26 -8.60
N LEU A 108 0.26 -1.99 -7.75
CA LEU A 108 -1.12 -2.29 -8.08
C LEU A 108 -1.49 -1.60 -9.40
N ASP A 109 -2.13 -2.30 -10.32
CA ASP A 109 -2.62 -1.68 -11.56
C ASP A 109 -3.70 -0.61 -11.30
N LYS A 110 -4.09 0.14 -12.33
CA LYS A 110 -5.07 1.24 -12.20
C LYS A 110 -6.41 0.76 -11.62
N ARG A 111 -6.86 -0.44 -11.99
CA ARG A 111 -8.14 -1.02 -11.55
C ARG A 111 -8.07 -1.42 -10.08
N ASN A 112 -7.00 -2.08 -9.67
CA ASN A 112 -6.78 -2.52 -8.29
C ASN A 112 -6.61 -1.33 -7.34
N ARG A 113 -5.95 -0.25 -7.77
CA ARG A 113 -5.86 1.00 -6.98
C ARG A 113 -7.22 1.66 -6.79
N ALA A 114 -8.03 1.74 -7.85
CA ALA A 114 -9.39 2.29 -7.76
C ALA A 114 -10.26 1.47 -6.82
N LEU A 115 -10.25 0.13 -6.98
CA LEU A 115 -10.98 -0.78 -6.10
C LEU A 115 -10.56 -0.62 -4.63
N LEU A 116 -9.26 -0.59 -4.34
CA LEU A 116 -8.77 -0.42 -2.97
C LEU A 116 -9.19 0.94 -2.36
N LYS A 117 -9.28 2.00 -3.17
CA LYS A 117 -9.73 3.32 -2.72
C LYS A 117 -11.23 3.34 -2.39
N GLU A 118 -12.03 2.59 -3.13
CA GLU A 118 -13.49 2.48 -2.94
C GLU A 118 -13.87 1.56 -1.77
N LEU A 119 -13.01 0.62 -1.40
CA LEU A 119 -13.25 -0.29 -0.28
C LEU A 119 -13.24 0.46 1.06
N PRO A 120 -14.25 0.29 1.93
CA PRO A 120 -14.19 0.78 3.30
C PRO A 120 -12.90 0.35 4.00
N VAL A 121 -12.37 1.19 4.90
CA VAL A 121 -11.16 0.87 5.68
C VAL A 121 -11.27 -0.50 6.34
N SER A 122 -12.43 -0.82 6.90
CA SER A 122 -12.70 -2.09 7.55
C SER A 122 -12.60 -3.29 6.59
N GLU A 123 -13.16 -3.19 5.39
CA GLU A 123 -13.03 -4.24 4.36
C GLU A 123 -11.59 -4.38 3.86
N SER A 124 -10.88 -3.25 3.74
CA SER A 124 -9.46 -3.24 3.38
C SER A 124 -8.59 -3.92 4.43
N LEU A 125 -8.84 -3.63 5.72
CA LEU A 125 -8.18 -4.29 6.85
C LEU A 125 -8.47 -5.79 6.85
N PHE A 126 -9.73 -6.19 6.69
CA PHE A 126 -10.11 -7.60 6.62
C PHE A 126 -9.41 -8.34 5.47
N LEU A 127 -9.26 -7.68 4.32
CA LEU A 127 -8.52 -8.23 3.18
C LEU A 127 -7.03 -8.41 3.49
N LEU A 128 -6.44 -7.44 4.19
CA LEU A 128 -4.99 -7.31 4.33
C LEU A 128 -4.41 -7.98 5.56
N ILE A 129 -5.15 -8.08 6.66
CA ILE A 129 -4.69 -8.71 7.91
C ILE A 129 -4.05 -10.09 7.66
N PRO A 130 -4.66 -11.03 6.91
CA PRO A 130 -4.02 -12.33 6.67
C PRO A 130 -2.68 -12.24 5.91
N LEU A 131 -2.49 -11.21 5.08
CA LEU A 131 -1.22 -10.99 4.38
C LEU A 131 -0.18 -10.37 5.32
N LEU A 132 -0.61 -9.44 6.18
CA LEU A 132 0.23 -8.80 7.19
C LEU A 132 0.72 -9.82 8.24
N GLU A 133 -0.13 -10.77 8.64
CA GLU A 133 0.23 -11.86 9.54
C GLU A 133 1.35 -12.73 8.95
N VAL A 134 1.15 -13.26 7.73
CA VAL A 134 2.17 -14.11 7.07
C VAL A 134 3.52 -13.39 6.97
N LYS A 135 3.50 -12.08 6.68
CA LYS A 135 4.72 -11.28 6.56
C LYS A 135 5.38 -10.98 7.91
N THR A 136 4.58 -10.62 8.90
CA THR A 136 5.05 -10.39 10.28
C THR A 136 5.66 -11.68 10.86
N GLU A 137 5.08 -12.84 10.55
CA GLU A 137 5.59 -14.15 10.94
C GLU A 137 6.91 -14.46 10.23
N SER A 138 7.00 -14.19 8.92
CA SER A 138 8.24 -14.38 8.15
C SER A 138 9.42 -13.53 8.68
N LEU A 139 9.12 -12.39 9.30
CA LEU A 139 10.11 -11.53 9.97
C LEU A 139 10.43 -11.99 11.41
N GLY A 140 9.65 -12.91 11.97
CA GLY A 140 9.81 -13.38 13.35
C GLY A 140 9.59 -12.27 14.39
N LEU A 141 8.64 -11.36 14.16
CA LEU A 141 8.31 -10.27 15.10
C LEU A 141 7.49 -10.75 16.32
N GLY A 142 7.15 -12.03 16.36
CA GLY A 142 6.54 -12.67 17.52
C GLY A 142 5.08 -12.29 17.76
N PRO A 143 4.51 -12.70 18.91
CA PRO A 143 3.07 -12.60 19.17
C PRO A 143 2.60 -11.17 19.44
N HIS A 144 3.48 -10.28 19.92
CA HIS A 144 3.12 -8.89 20.21
C HIS A 144 2.73 -8.13 18.95
N ALA A 145 3.52 -8.27 17.88
CA ALA A 145 3.21 -7.71 16.57
C ALA A 145 1.86 -8.24 16.02
N MET A 146 1.57 -9.54 16.20
CA MET A 146 0.29 -10.12 15.79
C MET A 146 -0.89 -9.56 16.59
N GLN A 147 -0.71 -9.36 17.90
CA GLN A 147 -1.72 -8.76 18.76
C GLN A 147 -2.07 -7.34 18.30
N HIS A 148 -1.09 -6.54 17.88
CA HIS A 148 -1.34 -5.21 17.29
C HIS A 148 -2.15 -5.31 16.00
N LEU A 149 -1.77 -6.20 15.08
CA LEU A 149 -2.51 -6.42 13.83
C LEU A 149 -3.96 -6.89 14.08
N HIS A 150 -4.18 -7.74 15.09
CA HIS A 150 -5.51 -8.18 15.49
C HIS A 150 -6.31 -7.07 16.16
N GLY A 151 -5.67 -6.15 16.88
CA GLY A 151 -6.29 -4.97 17.44
C GLY A 151 -6.86 -4.02 16.39
N LEU A 152 -6.33 -4.04 15.17
CA LEU A 152 -6.88 -3.31 14.02
C LEU A 152 -8.15 -3.97 13.46
N CYS A 153 -8.43 -5.23 13.80
CA CYS A 153 -9.57 -5.96 13.27
C CYS A 153 -10.85 -5.54 13.98
N VAL A 154 -11.77 -4.94 13.24
CA VAL A 154 -13.16 -4.76 13.69
C VAL A 154 -13.96 -6.00 13.27
N PRO A 155 -14.80 -6.58 14.13
CA PRO A 155 -15.67 -7.69 13.74
C PRO A 155 -16.57 -7.29 12.56
N LEU A 156 -16.31 -7.83 11.37
CA LEU A 156 -17.12 -7.57 10.18
C LEU A 156 -17.98 -8.76 9.81
N GLN A 157 -19.22 -8.48 9.39
CA GLN A 157 -20.06 -9.47 8.75
C GLN A 157 -19.51 -9.77 7.35
N GLN A 158 -19.08 -11.01 7.17
CA GLN A 158 -18.35 -11.47 6.00
C GLN A 158 -19.26 -11.51 4.75
N LYS A 159 -19.27 -10.45 3.94
CA LYS A 159 -19.84 -10.50 2.59
C LYS A 159 -18.73 -10.76 1.57
N ARG A 160 -18.74 -11.94 0.96
CA ARG A 160 -17.71 -12.35 -0.01
C ARG A 160 -17.93 -11.63 -1.34
N CYS A 161 -17.06 -10.68 -1.66
CA CYS A 161 -17.03 -10.05 -2.99
C CYS A 161 -15.94 -10.71 -3.86
N ARG A 162 -16.29 -11.21 -5.06
CA ARG A 162 -15.35 -11.88 -5.97
C ARG A 162 -14.17 -10.98 -6.38
N ALA A 163 -14.39 -9.67 -6.47
CA ALA A 163 -13.36 -8.68 -6.79
C ALA A 163 -12.18 -8.66 -5.80
N LEU A 164 -12.41 -9.10 -4.56
CA LEU A 164 -11.37 -9.15 -3.52
C LEU A 164 -10.31 -10.22 -3.81
N GLY A 165 -10.63 -11.26 -4.59
CA GLY A 165 -9.69 -12.32 -4.93
C GLY A 165 -8.51 -11.81 -5.76
N THR A 166 -8.79 -11.08 -6.85
CA THR A 166 -7.76 -10.50 -7.72
C THR A 166 -6.88 -9.51 -6.97
N LEU A 167 -7.49 -8.65 -6.13
CA LEU A 167 -6.77 -7.67 -5.32
C LEU A 167 -5.85 -8.37 -4.31
N LYS A 168 -6.34 -9.41 -3.62
CA LYS A 168 -5.53 -10.21 -2.69
C LYS A 168 -4.29 -10.78 -3.36
N THR A 169 -4.43 -11.39 -4.53
CA THR A 169 -3.31 -11.96 -5.29
C THR A 169 -2.29 -10.88 -5.69
N ALA A 170 -2.76 -9.73 -6.16
CA ALA A 170 -1.87 -8.62 -6.52
C ALA A 170 -1.08 -8.07 -5.32
N MET A 171 -1.72 -8.02 -4.14
CA MET A 171 -1.13 -7.52 -2.90
C MET A 171 -0.17 -8.51 -2.23
N ALA A 172 -0.33 -9.82 -2.48
CA ALA A 172 0.51 -10.84 -1.87
C ALA A 172 2.02 -10.68 -2.18
N GLY A 173 2.36 -10.09 -3.34
CA GLY A 173 3.74 -9.82 -3.74
C GLY A 173 4.30 -8.46 -3.29
N MET A 174 3.53 -7.63 -2.58
CA MET A 174 4.01 -6.35 -2.05
C MET A 174 4.79 -6.56 -0.74
N SER A 175 5.65 -5.63 -0.35
CA SER A 175 6.30 -5.69 0.97
C SER A 175 5.33 -5.31 2.09
N LEU A 176 5.64 -5.71 3.34
CA LEU A 176 4.88 -5.36 4.53
C LEU A 176 4.68 -3.84 4.66
N ARG A 177 5.74 -3.07 4.46
CA ARG A 177 5.69 -1.60 4.41
C ARG A 177 4.70 -1.10 3.36
N CYS A 178 4.76 -1.63 2.14
CA CYS A 178 3.86 -1.20 1.07
C CYS A 178 2.38 -1.49 1.38
N LEU A 179 2.08 -2.62 2.03
CA LEU A 179 0.71 -2.95 2.45
C LEU A 179 0.20 -2.00 3.54
N LEU A 180 1.01 -1.73 4.56
CA LEU A 180 0.67 -0.79 5.64
C LEU A 180 0.48 0.64 5.12
N MET A 181 1.36 1.10 4.21
CA MET A 181 1.22 2.40 3.55
C MET A 181 -0.04 2.49 2.68
N ALA A 182 -0.42 1.40 2.01
CA ALA A 182 -1.66 1.36 1.24
C ALA A 182 -2.89 1.49 2.15
N LEU A 183 -2.91 0.77 3.28
CA LEU A 183 -3.97 0.88 4.30
C LEU A 183 -4.07 2.28 4.88
N HIS A 184 -2.94 2.86 5.28
CA HIS A 184 -2.91 4.21 5.84
C HIS A 184 -3.51 5.24 4.87
N ARG A 185 -3.23 5.11 3.56
CA ARG A 185 -3.81 5.99 2.54
C ARG A 185 -5.32 5.81 2.37
N VAL A 186 -5.83 4.58 2.46
CA VAL A 186 -7.27 4.32 2.44
C VAL A 186 -7.93 4.98 3.66
N ALA A 187 -7.33 4.84 4.84
CA ALA A 187 -7.82 5.47 6.07
C ALA A 187 -7.83 7.01 5.97
N VAL A 188 -6.75 7.61 5.48
CA VAL A 188 -6.67 9.07 5.26
C VAL A 188 -7.71 9.54 4.25
N ALA A 189 -7.89 8.81 3.15
CA ALA A 189 -8.85 9.17 2.10
C ALA A 189 -10.31 9.06 2.55
N GLN A 190 -10.61 8.28 3.58
CA GLN A 190 -11.94 8.13 4.18
C GLN A 190 -12.12 8.94 5.46
N GLU A 191 -11.14 9.78 5.81
CA GLU A 191 -11.15 10.63 7.02
C GLU A 191 -11.29 9.82 8.34
N ASP A 192 -10.88 8.55 8.34
CA ASP A 192 -10.89 7.69 9.52
C ASP A 192 -9.63 7.95 10.36
N SER A 193 -9.68 9.01 11.16
CA SER A 193 -8.55 9.43 12.01
C SER A 193 -8.10 8.33 12.99
N SER A 194 -9.04 7.53 13.51
CA SER A 194 -8.73 6.47 14.47
C SER A 194 -7.95 5.34 13.79
N ALA A 195 -8.39 4.90 12.61
CA ALA A 195 -7.65 3.89 11.85
C ALA A 195 -6.29 4.42 11.37
N CYS A 196 -6.19 5.68 10.97
CA CYS A 196 -4.91 6.30 10.60
C CYS A 196 -3.90 6.26 11.74
N GLU A 197 -4.31 6.70 12.93
CA GLU A 197 -3.45 6.72 14.12
C GLU A 197 -3.02 5.30 14.51
N ALA A 198 -3.95 4.34 14.52
CA ALA A 198 -3.66 2.95 14.85
C ALA A 198 -2.70 2.29 13.84
N LEU A 199 -2.86 2.56 12.54
CA LEU A 199 -1.96 2.08 11.49
C LEU A 199 -0.57 2.71 11.58
N GLY A 200 -0.49 4.01 11.87
CA GLY A 200 0.77 4.72 12.10
C GLY A 200 1.52 4.16 13.31
N ALA A 201 0.82 4.00 14.44
CA ALA A 201 1.37 3.39 15.65
C ALA A 201 1.86 1.96 15.41
N SER A 202 1.09 1.15 14.69
CA SER A 202 1.46 -0.22 14.34
C SER A 202 2.74 -0.28 13.50
N LEU A 203 2.90 0.64 12.53
CA LEU A 203 4.10 0.68 11.71
C LEU A 203 5.35 1.05 12.52
N GLU A 204 5.24 2.05 13.40
CA GLU A 204 6.37 2.45 14.26
C GLU A 204 6.72 1.36 15.28
N ASP A 205 5.73 0.66 15.86
CA ASP A 205 5.97 -0.47 16.76
C ASP A 205 6.68 -1.62 16.05
N LEU A 206 6.20 -2.02 14.87
CA LEU A 206 6.85 -3.06 14.05
C LEU A 206 8.30 -2.68 13.71
N ARG A 207 8.52 -1.42 13.35
CA ARG A 207 9.88 -0.90 13.10
C ARG A 207 10.72 -0.99 14.37
N PHE A 208 10.25 -0.46 15.49
CA PHE A 208 10.96 -0.52 16.77
C PHE A 208 11.36 -1.94 17.16
N GLN A 209 10.47 -2.92 16.98
CA GLN A 209 10.76 -4.34 17.23
C GLN A 209 11.89 -4.87 16.34
N VAL A 210 11.87 -4.57 15.04
CA VAL A 210 12.95 -4.95 14.12
C VAL A 210 14.29 -4.36 14.58
N TYR A 211 14.33 -3.06 14.89
CA TYR A 211 15.58 -2.40 15.29
C TYR A 211 16.15 -2.95 16.59
N THR A 212 15.30 -3.15 17.59
CA THR A 212 15.69 -3.73 18.88
C THR A 212 16.29 -5.12 18.70
N ARG A 213 15.72 -5.94 17.81
CA ARG A 213 16.24 -7.28 17.49
C ARG A 213 17.63 -7.24 16.83
N HIS A 214 17.92 -6.19 16.06
CA HIS A 214 19.22 -5.97 15.44
C HIS A 214 20.21 -5.22 16.34
N GLY A 215 19.85 -4.92 17.60
CA GLY A 215 20.71 -4.21 18.54
C GLY A 215 20.99 -2.75 18.16
N ILE A 216 20.12 -2.16 17.31
CA ILE A 216 20.28 -0.78 16.86
C ILE A 216 19.40 0.10 17.72
N ASP A 217 20.00 1.14 18.31
CA ASP A 217 19.28 2.10 19.14
C ASP A 217 18.19 2.81 18.31
N PRO A 218 16.92 2.69 18.69
CA PRO A 218 15.81 3.39 18.05
C PRO A 218 15.94 4.92 18.11
N SER A 219 16.73 5.48 19.02
CA SER A 219 16.97 6.93 19.12
C SER A 219 17.63 7.51 17.86
N HIS A 220 18.35 6.68 17.10
CA HIS A 220 18.94 7.06 15.82
C HIS A 220 17.92 7.09 14.67
N LEU A 221 16.70 6.62 14.91
CA LEU A 221 15.63 6.70 13.95
C LEU A 221 15.04 8.10 13.98
N GLY A 222 15.38 8.86 12.95
CA GLY A 222 14.55 10.00 12.58
C GLY A 222 13.08 9.54 12.45
N PRO A 223 12.13 10.44 12.78
CA PRO A 223 10.72 10.15 12.57
C PRO A 223 10.53 9.72 11.12
N MET A 224 9.76 8.66 10.92
CA MET A 224 9.47 8.23 9.56
C MET A 224 8.59 9.29 8.91
N SER A 225 9.21 10.15 8.12
CA SER A 225 8.49 11.13 7.31
C SER A 225 7.66 10.35 6.29
N MET A 226 6.40 10.06 6.65
CA MET A 226 5.42 9.53 5.69
C MET A 226 5.15 10.50 4.54
N GLN A 227 5.59 11.75 4.68
CA GLN A 227 5.42 12.83 3.71
C GLN A 227 6.32 12.64 2.49
N ASP A 228 7.55 12.14 2.66
CA ASP A 228 8.50 11.99 1.55
C ASP A 228 8.12 10.85 0.59
N ASP A 229 7.59 9.74 1.11
CA ASP A 229 7.05 8.65 0.31
C ASP A 229 5.71 9.03 -0.36
N ASN A 230 4.98 9.99 0.21
CA ASN A 230 3.74 10.49 -0.37
C ASN A 230 4.02 11.38 -1.60
N GLN A 231 5.07 12.20 -1.59
CA GLN A 231 5.39 13.09 -2.71
C GLN A 231 5.70 12.34 -4.02
N GLN A 232 6.47 11.23 -3.98
CA GLN A 232 6.77 10.48 -5.20
C GLN A 232 5.58 9.64 -5.72
N LEU A 233 4.73 9.13 -4.83
CA LEU A 233 3.55 8.39 -5.24
C LEU A 233 2.42 9.33 -5.69
N GLN A 234 2.31 10.52 -5.11
CA GLN A 234 1.44 11.57 -5.61
C GLN A 234 1.90 12.08 -6.98
N ALA A 235 3.20 12.26 -7.21
CA ALA A 235 3.73 12.59 -8.54
C ALA A 235 3.35 11.52 -9.59
N GLY A 236 3.22 10.24 -9.20
CA GLY A 236 2.69 9.20 -10.07
C GLY A 236 1.15 9.20 -10.24
N LEU A 237 0.41 9.83 -9.32
CA LEU A 237 -1.06 9.93 -9.34
C LEU A 237 -1.57 11.20 -10.04
N THR A 238 -0.88 12.35 -9.90
CA THR A 238 -1.27 13.61 -10.55
C THR A 238 -0.94 13.66 -12.03
N VAL A 239 0.02 12.87 -12.52
CA VAL A 239 0.33 12.78 -13.97
C VAL A 239 -0.68 11.89 -14.73
N ALA A 240 -1.61 11.24 -14.03
CA ALA A 240 -2.58 10.30 -14.61
C ALA A 240 -4.04 10.79 -14.62
N LEU A 241 -4.26 12.09 -14.37
CA LEU A 241 -5.53 12.82 -14.53
C LEU A 241 -5.36 13.90 -15.61
#